data_AF-A0A8T3UWS8-F1
#
_entry.id   AF-A0A8T3UWS8-F1
#
_cell.length_a   1.000
_cell.length_b   1.000
_cell.length_c   1.000
_cell.angle_alpha   90.00
_cell.angle_beta   90.00
_cell.angle_gamma   90.00
#
_symmetry.space_group_name_H-M   'P 1'
#
loop_
_entity.id
_entity.type
_entity.pdbx_description
1 polymer ?
#
loop_
_entity_poly.entity_id
_entity_poly.type
_entity_poly.pdbx_seq_one_letter_code
_entity_poly.pdbx_strand_id
1 'polypeptide(L)'
;MNNKILIILLALLVLVFAVFVGYSMDNPQVINDSSKKVELNVSSEGPFNLSQLIEDVETEPYYEGYDNETLNWMKSLGNKSVFHSLDYLVIMDSHDASQLHSEFATDVAITEVFECKVLENHSMGNVKYPKDVLLVEDVNYLYENITYYDV
;
A
#
# COMPACT_ATOMS: atom_id res chain seq x y z
N MET A 1 36.49 -40.09 2.46
CA MET A 1 35.05 -40.13 2.81
C MET A 1 34.35 -40.91 1.73
N ASN A 2 33.52 -41.90 2.08
CA ASN A 2 32.95 -42.82 1.07
C ASN A 2 31.99 -42.03 0.16
N ASN A 3 32.12 -42.11 -1.17
CA ASN A 3 31.32 -41.30 -2.10
C ASN A 3 29.81 -41.47 -1.90
N LYS A 4 29.39 -42.64 -1.39
CA LYS A 4 28.00 -42.92 -0.99
C LYS A 4 27.52 -42.06 0.20
N ILE A 5 28.40 -41.80 1.18
CA ILE A 5 28.10 -40.97 2.35
C ILE A 5 28.00 -39.49 1.93
N LEU A 6 28.87 -39.05 1.01
CA LEU A 6 28.81 -37.68 0.45
C LEU A 6 27.49 -37.44 -0.29
N ILE A 7 27.03 -38.39 -1.10
CA ILE A 7 25.78 -38.29 -1.87
C ILE A 7 24.56 -38.22 -0.93
N ILE A 8 24.53 -39.03 0.14
CA ILE A 8 23.45 -39.00 1.13
C ILE A 8 23.40 -37.64 1.84
N LEU A 9 24.55 -37.09 2.23
CA LEU A 9 24.62 -35.77 2.86
C LEU A 9 24.13 -34.66 1.94
N LEU A 10 24.49 -34.71 0.65
CA LEU A 10 24.03 -33.76 -0.36
C LEU A 10 22.51 -33.83 -0.58
N ALA A 11 21.95 -35.04 -0.66
CA ALA A 11 20.50 -35.22 -0.81
C ALA A 11 19.73 -34.67 0.40
N LEU A 12 20.28 -34.85 1.62
CA LEU A 12 19.67 -34.36 2.85
C LEU A 12 19.73 -32.82 2.94
N LEU A 13 20.82 -32.22 2.46
CA LEU A 13 20.97 -30.77 2.41
C LEU A 13 19.99 -30.11 1.43
N VAL A 14 19.78 -30.71 0.25
CA VAL A 14 18.79 -30.25 -0.73
C VAL A 14 17.37 -30.35 -0.17
N LEU A 15 17.05 -31.41 0.57
CA LEU A 15 15.73 -31.58 1.18
C LEU A 15 15.44 -30.50 2.24
N VAL A 16 16.43 -30.19 3.10
CA VAL A 16 16.31 -29.11 4.10
C VAL A 16 16.17 -27.75 3.41
N PHE A 17 16.90 -27.52 2.31
CA PHE A 17 16.80 -26.29 1.55
C PHE A 17 15.42 -26.11 0.88
N ALA A 18 14.85 -27.18 0.33
CA ALA A 18 13.52 -27.14 -0.27
C ALA A 18 12.40 -26.81 0.74
N VAL A 19 12.49 -27.34 1.97
CA VAL A 19 11.56 -27.01 3.06
C VAL A 19 11.71 -25.54 3.48
N PHE A 20 12.94 -25.03 3.56
CA PHE A 20 13.21 -23.63 3.91
C PHE A 20 12.64 -22.65 2.87
N VAL A 21 12.82 -22.93 1.58
CA VAL A 21 12.27 -22.10 0.49
C VAL A 21 10.73 -22.17 0.48
N GLY A 22 10.14 -23.35 0.66
CA GLY A 22 8.67 -23.49 0.74
C GLY A 22 8.06 -22.65 1.87
N TYR A 23 8.67 -22.65 3.06
CA TYR A 23 8.23 -21.80 4.18
C TYR A 23 8.37 -20.29 3.92
N SER A 24 9.29 -19.89 3.04
CA SER A 24 9.53 -18.48 2.72
C SER A 24 8.56 -17.91 1.68
N MET A 25 7.85 -18.77 0.93
CA MET A 25 6.96 -18.34 -0.17
C MET A 25 5.49 -18.22 0.24
N ASP A 26 5.05 -18.83 1.34
CA ASP A 26 3.64 -18.84 1.78
C ASP A 26 3.28 -17.83 2.88
N ASN A 27 4.23 -17.01 3.33
CA ASN A 27 3.94 -15.88 4.22
C ASN A 27 4.23 -14.57 3.47
N PRO A 28 3.23 -13.90 2.89
CA PRO A 28 3.34 -12.44 2.77
C PRO A 28 3.56 -11.95 4.20
N GLN A 29 4.79 -11.52 4.50
CA GLN A 29 5.10 -10.93 5.78
C GLN A 29 4.15 -9.74 5.94
N VAL A 30 3.17 -9.89 6.82
CA VAL A 30 2.44 -8.78 7.41
C VAL A 30 3.53 -7.85 7.95
N ILE A 31 3.72 -6.73 7.28
CA ILE A 31 4.72 -5.71 7.62
C ILE A 31 4.24 -5.07 8.92
N ASN A 32 4.55 -5.72 10.04
CA ASN A 32 4.28 -5.24 11.41
C ASN A 32 5.58 -4.80 12.10
N ASP A 33 6.57 -4.34 11.32
CA ASP A 33 7.71 -3.62 11.87
C ASP A 33 7.49 -2.12 11.70
N SER A 34 6.82 -1.53 12.70
CA SER A 34 6.57 -0.09 12.80
C SER A 34 7.84 0.78 12.80
N SER A 35 9.05 0.21 12.77
CA SER A 35 10.29 0.99 12.61
C SER A 35 10.76 1.12 11.17
N LYS A 36 10.20 0.31 10.25
CA LYS A 36 10.64 0.28 8.86
C LYS A 36 9.86 1.29 8.03
N LYS A 37 10.59 2.28 7.52
CA LYS A 37 10.07 3.15 6.49
C LYS A 37 9.93 2.41 5.16
N VAL A 38 8.88 2.74 4.41
CA VAL A 38 8.57 2.20 3.11
C VAL A 38 8.42 3.33 2.10
N GLU A 39 8.69 3.02 0.84
CA GLU A 39 8.46 3.92 -0.28
C GLU A 39 7.08 3.63 -0.86
N LEU A 40 6.23 4.65 -0.94
CA LEU A 40 4.91 4.58 -1.57
C LEU A 40 4.84 5.60 -2.70
N ASN A 41 3.83 5.43 -3.56
CA ASN A 41 3.56 6.35 -4.65
C ASN A 41 2.07 6.62 -4.80
N VAL A 42 1.73 7.88 -5.05
CA VAL A 42 0.36 8.35 -5.19
C VAL A 42 0.24 9.32 -6.36
N SER A 43 -0.96 9.48 -6.88
CA SER A 43 -1.25 10.55 -7.85
C SER A 43 -1.09 11.92 -7.19
N SER A 44 -0.54 12.89 -7.94
CA SER A 44 -0.49 14.29 -7.54
C SER A 44 -1.87 14.97 -7.55
N GLU A 45 -2.91 14.33 -8.09
CA GLU A 45 -4.28 14.86 -8.11
C GLU A 45 -5.01 14.73 -6.75
N GLY A 46 -4.28 14.93 -5.66
CA GLY A 46 -4.76 14.95 -4.27
C GLY A 46 -4.25 16.19 -3.53
N PRO A 47 -4.38 16.23 -2.18
CA PRO A 47 -5.23 15.36 -1.39
C PRO A 47 -6.71 15.73 -1.52
N PHE A 48 -7.59 14.77 -1.27
CA PHE A 48 -9.00 14.99 -0.99
C PHE A 48 -9.33 14.65 0.48
N ASN A 49 -10.50 15.07 0.95
CA ASN A 49 -10.87 14.86 2.35
C ASN A 49 -11.33 13.41 2.58
N LEU A 50 -10.91 12.80 3.70
CA LEU A 50 -11.36 11.45 4.08
C LEU A 50 -12.88 11.35 4.19
N SER A 51 -13.55 12.42 4.62
CA SER A 51 -15.02 12.46 4.66
C SER A 51 -15.68 12.26 3.30
N GLN A 52 -15.05 12.76 2.23
CA GLN A 52 -15.54 12.58 0.86
C GLN A 52 -15.36 11.13 0.41
N LEU A 53 -14.21 10.50 0.72
CA LEU A 53 -14.02 9.07 0.47
C LEU A 53 -15.07 8.23 1.18
N ILE A 54 -15.35 8.53 2.45
CA ILE A 54 -16.34 7.80 3.24
C ILE A 54 -17.73 7.90 2.60
N GLU A 55 -18.12 9.10 2.17
CA GLU A 55 -19.39 9.32 1.46
C GLU A 55 -19.44 8.52 0.15
N ASP A 56 -18.37 8.54 -0.65
CA ASP A 56 -18.28 7.76 -1.89
C ASP A 56 -18.41 6.26 -1.59
N VAL A 57 -17.74 5.73 -0.56
CA VAL A 57 -17.83 4.32 -0.15
C VAL A 57 -19.26 3.93 0.24
N GLU A 58 -20.01 4.81 0.89
CA GLU A 58 -21.38 4.55 1.32
C GLU A 58 -22.41 4.64 0.19
N THR A 59 -22.14 5.46 -0.83
CA THR A 59 -23.17 5.86 -1.80
C THR A 59 -22.91 5.35 -3.21
N GLU A 60 -21.65 5.12 -3.57
CA GLU A 60 -21.30 4.81 -4.95
C GLU A 60 -21.32 3.29 -5.24
N PRO A 61 -21.94 2.87 -6.36
CA PRO A 61 -22.06 1.45 -6.69
C PRO A 61 -20.74 0.70 -6.85
N TYR A 62 -19.64 1.40 -7.17
CA TYR A 62 -18.35 0.75 -7.38
C TYR A 62 -17.67 0.29 -6.08
N TYR A 63 -18.15 0.76 -4.92
CA TYR A 63 -17.76 0.27 -3.59
C TYR A 63 -18.73 -0.77 -3.01
N GLU A 64 -19.73 -1.23 -3.77
CA GLU A 64 -20.62 -2.31 -3.30
C GLU A 64 -19.79 -3.55 -2.91
N GLY A 65 -20.05 -4.08 -1.71
CA GLY A 65 -19.26 -5.18 -1.12
C GLY A 65 -18.09 -4.71 -0.23
N TYR A 66 -18.06 -3.44 0.14
CA TYR A 66 -17.03 -2.90 1.04
C TYR A 66 -17.02 -3.59 2.41
N ASP A 67 -15.86 -3.59 3.04
CA ASP A 67 -15.68 -4.08 4.40
C ASP A 67 -16.16 -3.05 5.45
N ASN A 68 -17.10 -3.48 6.30
CA ASN A 68 -17.71 -2.60 7.31
C ASN A 68 -16.75 -2.22 8.44
N GLU A 69 -15.79 -3.10 8.78
CA GLU A 69 -14.80 -2.82 9.81
C GLU A 69 -13.88 -1.69 9.35
N THR A 70 -13.40 -1.78 8.12
CA THR A 70 -12.58 -0.77 7.44
C THR A 70 -13.32 0.56 7.32
N LEU A 71 -14.59 0.56 6.90
CA LEU A 71 -15.38 1.80 6.84
C LEU A 71 -15.54 2.47 8.22
N ASN A 72 -15.83 1.69 9.26
CA ASN A 72 -15.99 2.22 10.62
C ASN A 72 -14.66 2.73 11.18
N TRP A 73 -13.56 2.04 10.89
CA TRP A 73 -12.21 2.49 11.21
C TRP A 73 -11.92 3.83 10.54
N MET A 74 -12.14 3.97 9.22
CA MET A 74 -11.95 5.25 8.51
C MET A 74 -12.75 6.39 9.14
N LYS A 75 -14.03 6.15 9.48
CA LYS A 75 -14.88 7.14 10.17
C LYS A 75 -14.32 7.58 11.52
N SER A 76 -13.60 6.71 12.22
CA SER A 76 -13.01 7.01 13.53
C SER A 76 -11.77 7.91 13.46
N LEU A 77 -11.10 7.99 12.31
CA LEU A 77 -9.87 8.77 12.13
C LEU A 77 -10.09 10.29 12.12
N GLY A 78 -11.34 10.73 11.92
CA GLY A 78 -11.71 12.14 11.90
C GLY A 78 -11.25 12.85 10.63
N ASN A 79 -10.73 14.08 10.79
CA ASN A 79 -10.30 14.88 9.65
C ASN A 79 -8.88 14.49 9.19
N LYS A 80 -8.80 13.78 8.07
CA LYS A 80 -7.54 13.34 7.44
C LYS A 80 -7.56 13.64 5.95
N SER A 81 -6.37 13.68 5.37
CA SER A 81 -6.15 13.83 3.93
C SER A 81 -5.96 12.46 3.29
N VAL A 82 -6.49 12.31 2.08
CA VAL A 82 -6.41 11.07 1.31
C VAL A 82 -5.76 11.34 -0.04
N PHE A 83 -4.83 10.46 -0.41
CA PHE A 83 -4.28 10.36 -1.75
C PHE A 83 -4.64 9.00 -2.36
N HIS A 84 -4.80 8.97 -3.68
CA HIS A 84 -5.10 7.74 -4.41
C HIS A 84 -3.86 7.20 -5.12
N SER A 85 -3.72 5.89 -5.13
CA SER A 85 -2.81 5.14 -5.97
C SER A 85 -3.59 4.10 -6.78
N LEU A 86 -2.91 3.40 -7.69
CA LEU A 86 -3.51 2.32 -8.48
C LEU A 86 -3.98 1.17 -7.58
N ASP A 87 -3.20 0.82 -6.57
CA ASP A 87 -3.43 -0.38 -5.76
C ASP A 87 -3.95 -0.08 -4.34
N TYR A 88 -3.80 1.16 -3.87
CA TYR A 88 -4.14 1.54 -2.50
C TYR A 88 -4.63 2.99 -2.38
N LEU A 89 -5.23 3.29 -1.24
CA LEU A 89 -5.57 4.62 -0.75
C LEU A 89 -4.67 4.95 0.44
N VAL A 90 -4.08 6.13 0.46
CA VAL A 90 -3.19 6.56 1.55
C VAL A 90 -3.87 7.65 2.35
N ILE A 91 -4.13 7.38 3.63
CA ILE A 91 -4.65 8.32 4.62
C ILE A 91 -3.49 8.84 5.45
N MET A 92 -3.41 10.15 5.61
CA MET A 92 -2.38 10.81 6.42
C MET A 92 -2.92 12.10 7.06
N ASP A 93 -2.19 12.62 8.03
CA ASP A 93 -2.50 13.93 8.61
C ASP A 93 -2.23 15.07 7.65
N SER A 94 -2.89 16.22 7.87
CA SER A 94 -2.73 17.40 7.01
C SER A 94 -1.29 17.93 6.97
N HIS A 95 -0.54 17.74 8.06
CA HIS A 95 0.88 18.10 8.09
C HIS A 95 1.71 17.24 7.13
N ASP A 96 1.53 15.92 7.18
CA ASP A 96 2.20 14.99 6.28
C ASP A 96 1.77 15.18 4.82
N ALA A 97 0.48 15.38 4.59
CA ALA A 97 -0.06 15.68 3.27
C ALA A 97 0.54 16.96 2.66
N SER A 98 0.86 17.96 3.48
CA SER A 98 1.46 19.21 3.00
C SER A 98 2.92 19.06 2.52
N GLN A 99 3.55 17.91 2.76
CA GLN A 99 4.89 17.62 2.23
C GLN A 99 4.86 17.10 0.79
N LEU A 100 3.70 16.65 0.33
CA LEU A 100 3.46 16.20 -1.04
C LEU A 100 2.97 17.39 -1.88
N HIS A 101 3.34 17.40 -3.16
CA HIS A 101 2.80 18.38 -4.09
C HIS A 101 1.38 17.95 -4.49
N SER A 102 0.66 18.89 -5.08
CA SER A 102 -0.74 18.69 -5.43
C SER A 102 -0.98 19.45 -6.72
N GLU A 103 -0.99 18.70 -7.82
CA GLU A 103 -1.06 19.26 -9.17
C GLU A 103 -2.12 18.52 -9.98
N PHE A 104 -3.00 19.30 -10.61
CA PHE A 104 -3.96 18.81 -11.59
C PHE A 104 -3.42 19.08 -12.98
N ALA A 105 -3.35 18.04 -13.81
CA ALA A 105 -2.88 18.17 -15.18
C ALA A 105 -3.71 17.32 -16.13
N THR A 106 -3.97 17.82 -17.34
CA THR A 106 -4.90 17.19 -18.29
C THR A 106 -4.23 16.25 -19.28
N ASP A 107 -2.96 16.50 -19.62
CA ASP A 107 -2.22 15.78 -20.68
C ASP A 107 -1.00 15.01 -20.13
N VAL A 108 -0.87 14.97 -18.80
CA VAL A 108 0.18 14.22 -18.10
C VAL A 108 -0.40 13.53 -16.88
N ALA A 109 0.15 12.37 -16.53
CA ALA A 109 -0.01 11.77 -15.22
C ALA A 109 1.23 12.06 -14.37
N ILE A 110 1.02 12.68 -13.21
CA ILE A 110 2.08 12.97 -12.25
C ILE A 110 1.88 12.03 -11.05
N THR A 111 2.94 11.30 -10.71
CA THR A 111 2.96 10.38 -9.57
C THR A 111 4.06 10.81 -8.61
N GLU A 112 3.69 11.06 -7.37
CA GLU A 112 4.62 11.43 -6.31
C GLU A 112 5.13 10.19 -5.61
N VAL A 113 6.43 10.15 -5.37
CA VAL A 113 7.09 9.08 -4.64
C VAL A 113 7.61 9.65 -3.34
N PHE A 114 7.25 9.00 -2.24
CA PHE A 114 7.59 9.45 -0.89
C PHE A 114 7.93 8.28 0.01
N GLU A 115 8.71 8.56 1.04
CA GLU A 115 9.01 7.65 2.11
C GLU A 115 8.06 7.93 3.29
N CYS A 116 7.53 6.89 3.94
CA CYS A 116 6.69 7.03 5.13
C CYS A 116 6.76 5.79 6.02
N LYS A 117 6.08 5.84 7.16
CA LYS A 117 5.80 4.69 8.02
C LYS A 117 4.33 4.33 7.93
N VAL A 118 4.03 3.05 7.64
CA VAL A 118 2.66 2.54 7.66
C VAL A 118 2.29 2.17 9.09
N LEU A 119 1.22 2.78 9.59
CA LEU A 119 0.66 2.54 10.92
C LEU A 119 -0.33 1.39 10.92
N GLU A 120 -1.24 1.41 9.95
CA GLU A 120 -2.30 0.41 9.80
C GLU A 120 -2.56 0.14 8.31
N ASN A 121 -2.96 -1.10 8.01
CA ASN A 121 -3.35 -1.54 6.67
C ASN A 121 -4.67 -2.32 6.78
N HIS A 122 -5.71 -1.82 6.11
CA HIS A 122 -7.04 -2.40 6.06
C HIS A 122 -7.45 -2.66 4.62
N SER A 123 -8.17 -3.75 4.35
CA SER A 123 -8.66 -4.04 3.00
C SER A 123 -10.04 -3.42 2.79
N MET A 124 -10.29 -2.78 1.63
CA MET A 124 -11.64 -2.30 1.28
C MET A 124 -12.67 -3.43 1.12
N GLY A 125 -12.27 -4.70 1.16
CA GLY A 125 -13.16 -5.84 1.01
C GLY A 125 -13.40 -6.23 -0.45
N ASN A 126 -14.53 -6.89 -0.72
CA ASN A 126 -14.84 -7.48 -2.02
C ASN A 126 -15.54 -6.48 -2.96
N VAL A 127 -14.99 -5.28 -3.06
CA VAL A 127 -15.47 -4.26 -4.00
C VAL A 127 -15.07 -4.57 -5.44
N LYS A 128 -15.65 -3.87 -6.41
CA LYS A 128 -15.38 -4.12 -7.85
C LYS A 128 -13.90 -3.97 -8.20
N TYR A 129 -13.22 -3.00 -7.59
CA TYR A 129 -11.78 -2.75 -7.74
C TYR A 129 -11.15 -2.69 -6.35
N PRO A 130 -10.77 -3.85 -5.77
CA PRO A 130 -10.23 -3.92 -4.42
C PRO A 130 -8.98 -3.07 -4.28
N LYS A 131 -8.91 -2.32 -3.18
CA LYS A 131 -7.75 -1.52 -2.78
C LYS A 131 -7.50 -1.73 -1.30
N ASP A 132 -6.25 -1.61 -0.90
CA ASP A 132 -5.88 -1.48 0.51
C ASP A 132 -5.97 -0.01 0.93
N VAL A 133 -6.30 0.23 2.21
CA VAL A 133 -6.34 1.55 2.83
C VAL A 133 -5.24 1.62 3.88
N LEU A 134 -4.27 2.50 3.65
CA LEU A 134 -3.08 2.63 4.44
C LEU A 134 -3.17 3.90 5.28
N LEU A 135 -3.05 3.80 6.59
CA LEU A 135 -2.79 4.97 7.45
C LEU A 135 -1.28 5.11 7.61
N VAL A 136 -0.74 6.29 7.32
CA VAL A 136 0.71 6.53 7.35
C VAL A 136 1.07 7.77 8.18
N GLU A 137 2.32 7.82 8.62
CA GLU A 137 2.96 8.97 9.29
C GLU A 137 4.41 9.15 8.79
N ASP A 138 5.07 10.21 9.24
CA ASP A 138 6.48 10.53 8.94
C ASP A 138 6.75 10.60 7.43
N VAL A 139 5.84 11.24 6.69
CA VAL A 139 5.95 11.39 5.23
C VAL A 139 7.17 12.26 4.90
N ASN A 140 7.93 11.85 3.89
CA ASN A 140 9.05 12.60 3.36
C ASN A 140 9.07 12.44 1.84
N TYR A 141 8.75 13.51 1.13
CA TYR A 141 8.78 13.54 -0.34
C TYR A 141 10.19 13.20 -0.86
N LEU A 142 10.26 12.39 -1.92
CA LEU A 142 11.51 12.01 -2.57
C LEU A 142 11.63 12.66 -3.94
N TYR A 143 10.70 12.36 -4.84
CA TYR A 143 10.66 12.86 -6.22
C TYR A 143 9.29 12.60 -6.85
N GLU A 144 9.10 13.09 -8.08
CA GLU A 144 7.91 12.84 -8.89
C GLU A 144 8.28 12.18 -10.23
N ASN A 145 7.35 11.40 -10.77
CA ASN A 145 7.41 10.84 -12.12
C ASN A 145 6.31 11.50 -12.96
N ILE A 146 6.68 12.05 -14.11
CA ILE A 146 5.76 12.67 -15.06
C ILE A 146 5.67 11.79 -16.31
N THR A 147 4.46 11.32 -16.61
CA THR A 147 4.16 10.55 -17.83
C THR A 147 3.32 11.40 -18.77
N TYR A 148 3.86 11.71 -19.95
CA TYR A 148 3.15 12.45 -20.99
C TYR A 148 2.29 11.51 -21.84
N TYR A 149 1.07 11.93 -22.15
CA TYR A 149 0.22 11.25 -23.11
C TYR A 149 0.27 12.00 -24.44
N ASP A 150 0.60 11.28 -25.51
CA ASP A 150 0.45 11.79 -26.88
C ASP A 150 -1.06 11.85 -27.20
N VAL A 151 -1.63 13.05 -27.16
CA VAL A 151 -3.02 13.36 -27.53
C VAL A 151 -3.14 13.82 -28.99
#